data_AF-A0A8M1FD26-F1
#
_entry.id   AF-A0A8M1FD26-F1
#
_cell.length_a   1.000
_cell.length_b   1.000
_cell.length_c   1.000
_cell.angle_alpha   90.00
_cell.angle_beta   90.00
_cell.angle_gamma   90.00
#
_symmetry.space_group_name_H-M   'P 1'
#
loop_
_entity.id
_entity.type
_entity.pdbx_description
1 polymer ?
#
loop_
_entity_poly.entity_id
_entity_poly.type
_entity_poly.pdbx_seq_one_letter_code
_entity_poly.pdbx_strand_id
1 'polypeptide(L)'
;LELFLQRSYQTEIGETLDLITAPRGNVDLRRFTEKKYKSIVKSKTAFYLFYLSVAAAMYTAGSDEEKEHANATKILLEIGEFFQIQDDYLDLFGEPSVTGKVALSSRRTKAAGWHDQILVENYRQKEAKNVAQVKALYEELNLPAVFTQYEEDSYSYLMSLMDQYAMTLPLPNFLRLAHKSHMRKK
;
A
#
# COMPACT_ATOMS: atom_id res chain seq x y z
N LEU A 1 25.45 -1.55 10.91
CA LEU A 1 24.88 -2.87 11.23
C LEU A 1 23.53 -2.74 11.94
N GLU A 2 23.45 -1.93 12.99
CA GLU A 2 22.20 -1.70 13.75
C GLU A 2 21.01 -1.28 12.87
N LEU A 3 21.20 -0.33 11.95
CA LEU A 3 20.16 0.09 11.00
C LEU A 3 19.56 -1.11 10.24
N PHE A 4 20.38 -2.01 9.71
CA PHE A 4 19.89 -3.17 8.95
C PHE A 4 19.13 -4.14 9.85
N LEU A 5 19.68 -4.47 11.02
CA LEU A 5 19.03 -5.40 11.95
C LEU A 5 17.67 -4.87 12.43
N GLN A 6 17.60 -3.58 12.79
CA GLN A 6 16.38 -2.95 13.27
C GLN A 6 15.30 -2.94 12.18
N ARG A 7 15.66 -2.63 10.92
CA ARG A 7 14.68 -2.58 9.82
C ARG A 7 14.23 -3.97 9.40
N SER A 8 15.12 -4.97 9.39
CA SER A 8 14.72 -6.36 9.17
C SER A 8 13.71 -6.84 10.22
N TYR A 9 13.99 -6.61 11.50
CA TYR A 9 13.07 -6.98 12.59
C TYR A 9 11.71 -6.29 12.46
N GLN A 10 11.70 -4.99 12.12
CA GLN A 10 10.46 -4.25 11.90
C GLN A 10 9.63 -4.80 10.73
N THR A 11 10.29 -5.21 9.65
CA THR A 11 9.64 -5.84 8.49
C THR A 11 9.04 -7.19 8.84
N GLU A 12 9.77 -8.02 9.60
CA GLU A 12 9.26 -9.32 10.07
C GLU A 12 8.02 -9.17 10.96
N ILE A 13 7.99 -8.15 11.83
CA ILE A 13 6.79 -7.81 12.60
C ILE A 13 5.65 -7.38 11.67
N GLY A 14 5.93 -6.52 10.70
CA GLY A 14 4.93 -6.05 9.73
C GLY A 14 4.30 -7.20 8.95
N GLU A 15 5.12 -8.13 8.46
CA GLU A 15 4.66 -9.34 7.78
C GLU A 15 3.83 -10.23 8.71
N THR A 16 4.28 -10.43 9.94
CA THR A 16 3.51 -11.20 10.94
C THR A 16 2.14 -10.58 11.19
N LEU A 17 2.06 -9.24 11.32
CA LEU A 17 0.80 -8.52 11.51
C LEU A 17 -0.15 -8.67 10.33
N ASP A 18 0.35 -8.66 9.10
CA ASP A 18 -0.45 -8.92 7.89
C ASP A 18 -1.06 -10.33 7.92
N LEU A 19 -0.22 -11.34 8.16
CA LEU A 19 -0.64 -12.74 8.18
C LEU A 19 -1.72 -13.04 9.23
N ILE A 20 -1.60 -12.49 10.45
CA ILE A 20 -2.59 -12.71 11.52
C ILE A 20 -3.86 -11.87 11.36
N THR A 21 -3.81 -10.77 10.60
CA THR A 21 -4.95 -9.88 10.37
C THR A 21 -6.01 -10.55 9.50
N ALA A 22 -5.58 -11.37 8.54
CA ALA A 22 -6.45 -12.06 7.61
C ALA A 22 -6.08 -13.55 7.46
N PRO A 23 -6.29 -14.37 8.52
CA PRO A 23 -5.99 -15.79 8.49
C PRO A 23 -6.87 -16.50 7.46
N ARG A 24 -6.30 -17.49 6.76
CA ARG A 24 -7.04 -18.25 5.74
C ARG A 24 -8.25 -18.96 6.36
N GLY A 25 -9.41 -18.81 5.72
CA GLY A 25 -10.66 -19.47 6.13
C GLY A 25 -11.39 -18.82 7.33
N ASN A 26 -10.85 -17.75 7.93
CA ASN A 26 -11.53 -17.01 9.00
C ASN A 26 -11.42 -15.50 8.74
N VAL A 27 -12.28 -14.99 7.86
CA VAL A 27 -12.34 -13.57 7.51
C VAL A 27 -13.13 -12.82 8.57
N ASP A 28 -12.45 -11.97 9.34
CA ASP A 28 -13.07 -11.04 10.29
C ASP A 28 -12.87 -9.61 9.80
N LEU A 29 -13.89 -9.07 9.11
CA LEU A 29 -13.84 -7.74 8.49
C LEU A 29 -13.61 -6.62 9.52
N ARG A 30 -13.96 -6.83 10.80
CA ARG A 30 -13.71 -5.84 11.88
C ARG A 30 -12.22 -5.59 12.09
N ARG A 31 -11.36 -6.50 11.62
CA ARG A 31 -9.90 -6.34 11.68
C ARG A 31 -9.37 -5.41 10.59
N PHE A 32 -10.13 -5.18 9.53
CA PHE A 32 -9.76 -4.36 8.38
C PHE A 32 -10.11 -2.91 8.67
N THR A 33 -9.18 -2.20 9.29
CA THR A 33 -9.28 -0.77 9.54
C THR A 33 -8.13 -0.05 8.86
N GLU A 34 -8.37 1.16 8.38
CA GLU A 34 -7.35 1.99 7.73
C GLU A 34 -6.13 2.18 8.63
N LYS A 35 -6.34 2.43 9.93
CA LYS A 35 -5.25 2.55 10.92
C LYS A 35 -4.36 1.32 10.96
N LYS A 36 -4.95 0.12 10.95
CA LYS A 36 -4.17 -1.12 10.99
C LYS A 36 -3.46 -1.35 9.67
N TYR A 37 -4.15 -1.12 8.56
CA TYR A 37 -3.59 -1.19 7.21
C TYR A 37 -2.33 -0.31 7.10
N LYS A 38 -2.43 0.98 7.40
CA LYS A 38 -1.28 1.90 7.39
C LYS A 38 -0.14 1.44 8.31
N SER A 39 -0.46 0.85 9.46
CA SER A 39 0.55 0.33 10.40
C SER A 39 1.31 -0.87 9.82
N ILE A 40 0.59 -1.78 9.15
CA ILE A 40 1.17 -2.93 8.45
C ILE A 40 2.06 -2.46 7.32
N VAL A 41 1.52 -1.61 6.43
CA VAL A 41 2.23 -1.09 5.25
C VAL A 41 3.51 -0.36 5.63
N LYS A 42 3.46 0.52 6.63
CA LYS A 42 4.66 1.25 7.08
C LYS A 42 5.75 0.29 7.53
N SER A 43 5.40 -0.71 8.34
CA SER A 43 6.36 -1.64 8.95
C SER A 43 6.89 -2.67 7.94
N LYS A 44 5.99 -3.27 7.14
CA LYS A 44 6.31 -4.32 6.16
C LYS A 44 7.07 -3.77 4.95
N THR A 45 6.64 -2.63 4.42
CA THR A 45 7.07 -2.17 3.10
C THR A 45 7.90 -0.90 3.18
N ALA A 46 7.38 0.16 3.81
CA ALA A 46 7.95 1.49 3.67
C ALA A 46 9.35 1.63 4.30
N PHE A 47 9.56 1.06 5.50
CA PHE A 47 10.86 1.14 6.18
C PHE A 47 11.98 0.40 5.45
N TYR A 48 11.69 -0.77 4.88
CA TYR A 48 12.69 -1.59 4.20
C TYR A 48 12.95 -1.13 2.77
N LEU A 49 11.91 -0.89 1.97
CA LEU A 49 12.09 -0.56 0.56
C LEU A 49 12.59 0.87 0.35
N PHE A 50 12.08 1.83 1.13
CA PHE A 50 12.34 3.25 0.90
C PHE A 50 13.31 3.83 1.92
N TYR A 51 13.02 3.72 3.21
CA TYR A 51 13.86 4.35 4.24
C TYR A 51 15.26 3.74 4.33
N LEU A 52 15.37 2.42 4.42
CA LEU A 52 16.65 1.74 4.65
C LEU A 52 17.71 2.09 3.59
N SER A 53 17.34 2.10 2.30
CA SER A 53 18.27 2.39 1.21
C SER A 53 18.79 3.82 1.24
N VAL A 54 17.92 4.79 1.53
CA VAL A 54 18.31 6.20 1.63
C VAL A 54 19.08 6.48 2.92
N ALA A 55 18.65 5.94 4.06
CA ALA A 55 19.34 6.11 5.33
C ALA A 55 20.76 5.51 5.28
N ALA A 56 20.92 4.33 4.67
CA ALA A 56 22.24 3.75 4.44
C ALA A 56 23.13 4.68 3.59
N ALA A 57 22.59 5.25 2.51
CA ALA A 57 23.32 6.21 1.68
C ALA A 57 23.72 7.48 2.45
N MET A 58 22.80 8.04 3.25
CA MET A 58 23.05 9.21 4.09
C MET A 58 24.20 8.96 5.07
N TYR A 59 24.17 7.82 5.79
CA TYR A 59 25.26 7.45 6.70
C TYR A 59 26.59 7.26 5.97
N THR A 60 26.60 6.63 4.78
CA THR A 60 27.84 6.48 4.00
C THR A 60 28.39 7.80 3.46
N ALA A 61 27.53 8.81 3.28
CA ALA A 61 27.91 10.15 2.86
C ALA A 61 28.34 11.04 4.05
N GLY A 62 28.32 10.52 5.28
CA GLY A 62 28.66 11.27 6.50
C GLY A 62 27.53 12.16 7.04
N SER A 63 26.30 12.01 6.54
CA SER A 63 25.11 12.66 7.11
C SER A 63 24.54 11.78 8.22
N ASP A 64 24.84 12.12 9.47
CA ASP A 64 24.38 11.44 10.68
C ASP A 64 23.42 12.30 11.53
N GLU A 65 23.09 13.52 11.07
CA GLU A 65 22.20 14.43 11.75
C GLU A 65 20.78 13.84 11.89
N GLU A 66 20.33 13.69 13.13
CA GLU A 66 19.01 13.12 13.46
C GLU A 66 17.87 13.85 12.73
N LYS A 67 17.98 15.18 12.59
CA LYS A 67 16.98 16.01 11.92
C LYS A 67 16.86 15.67 10.43
N GLU A 68 17.97 15.43 9.75
CA GLU A 68 17.96 15.08 8.32
C GLU A 68 17.35 13.71 8.10
N HIS A 69 17.73 12.73 8.93
CA HIS A 69 17.14 11.39 8.91
C HIS A 69 15.64 11.41 9.24
N ALA A 70 15.21 12.23 10.19
CA ALA A 70 13.80 12.40 10.54
C ALA A 70 13.01 13.02 9.37
N ASN A 71 13.55 14.03 8.70
CA ASN A 71 12.95 14.64 7.52
C ASN A 71 12.84 13.64 6.35
N ALA A 72 13.92 12.91 6.07
CA ALA A 72 13.91 11.86 5.05
C ALA A 72 12.89 10.76 5.37
N THR A 73 12.79 10.36 6.65
CA THR A 73 11.81 9.37 7.12
C THR A 73 10.38 9.80 6.81
N LYS A 74 10.02 11.06 7.10
CA LYS A 74 8.65 11.58 6.82
C LYS A 74 8.28 11.42 5.35
N ILE A 75 9.18 11.77 4.44
CA ILE A 75 8.92 11.66 2.99
C ILE A 75 8.87 10.18 2.58
N LEU A 76 9.86 9.39 2.97
CA LEU A 76 10.02 8.01 2.48
C LEU A 76 8.93 7.06 2.99
N LEU A 77 8.42 7.28 4.20
CA LEU A 77 7.31 6.48 4.71
C LEU A 77 6.02 6.74 3.95
N GLU A 78 5.76 7.98 3.55
CA GLU A 78 4.59 8.33 2.75
C GLU A 78 4.73 7.83 1.31
N ILE A 79 5.93 7.87 0.71
CA ILE A 79 6.18 7.23 -0.59
C ILE A 79 5.92 5.71 -0.50
N GLY A 80 6.37 5.08 0.58
CA GLY A 80 6.19 3.64 0.78
C GLY A 80 4.73 3.24 1.04
N GLU A 81 3.97 4.09 1.75
CA GLU A 81 2.52 3.90 1.90
C GLU A 81 1.80 3.99 0.56
N PHE A 82 2.07 5.04 -0.20
CA PHE A 82 1.51 5.23 -1.54
C PHE A 82 1.86 4.07 -2.49
N PHE A 83 3.10 3.61 -2.46
CA PHE A 83 3.56 2.46 -3.25
C PHE A 83 2.76 1.19 -2.95
N GLN A 84 2.55 0.85 -1.67
CA GLN A 84 1.84 -0.38 -1.31
C GLN A 84 0.35 -0.30 -1.64
N ILE A 85 -0.28 0.87 -1.50
CA ILE A 85 -1.68 1.04 -1.89
C ILE A 85 -1.85 0.87 -3.41
N GLN A 86 -0.89 1.36 -4.19
CA GLN A 86 -0.87 1.13 -5.63
C GLN A 86 -0.61 -0.35 -5.97
N ASP A 87 0.31 -1.03 -5.28
CA ASP A 87 0.57 -2.47 -5.42
C ASP A 87 -0.70 -3.30 -5.16
N ASP A 88 -1.40 -3.01 -4.05
CA ASP A 88 -2.66 -3.66 -3.69
C ASP A 88 -3.77 -3.41 -4.73
N TYR A 89 -3.82 -2.21 -5.32
CA TYR A 89 -4.75 -1.89 -6.40
C TYR A 89 -4.41 -2.68 -7.68
N LEU A 90 -3.14 -2.70 -8.07
CA LEU A 90 -2.66 -3.40 -9.27
C LEU A 90 -2.81 -4.93 -9.16
N ASP A 91 -2.69 -5.50 -7.96
CA ASP A 91 -2.91 -6.91 -7.70
C ASP A 91 -4.32 -7.39 -8.11
N LEU A 92 -5.31 -6.50 -8.12
CA LEU A 92 -6.69 -6.82 -8.49
C LEU A 92 -7.14 -6.20 -9.83
N PHE A 93 -6.70 -4.98 -10.13
CA PHE A 93 -7.12 -4.19 -11.29
C PHE A 93 -6.07 -4.06 -12.38
N GLY A 94 -4.82 -4.45 -12.12
CA GLY A 94 -3.76 -4.49 -13.12
C GLY A 94 -4.09 -5.41 -14.29
N GLU A 95 -3.48 -5.14 -15.45
CA GLU A 95 -3.70 -5.87 -16.71
C GLU A 95 -3.50 -7.39 -16.51
N PRO A 96 -4.59 -8.18 -16.51
CA PRO A 96 -4.46 -9.61 -16.58
C PRO A 96 -4.30 -9.92 -18.06
N SER A 97 -3.10 -10.25 -18.51
CA SER A 97 -2.98 -11.02 -19.75
C SER A 97 -3.73 -12.34 -19.50
N VAL A 98 -5.02 -12.33 -19.86
CA VAL A 98 -6.08 -13.33 -19.63
C VAL A 98 -6.67 -13.36 -18.21
N THR A 99 -7.79 -12.65 -18.00
CA THR A 99 -8.89 -13.20 -17.19
C THR A 99 -10.23 -12.96 -17.88
N GLY A 100 -10.91 -14.06 -18.23
CA GLY A 100 -12.18 -14.05 -18.94
C GLY A 100 -13.25 -13.34 -18.12
N LYS A 101 -13.83 -12.29 -18.72
CA LYS A 101 -15.00 -11.59 -18.19
C LYS A 101 -16.10 -12.59 -17.86
N VAL A 102 -16.41 -12.72 -16.58
CA VAL A 102 -17.72 -13.20 -16.15
C VAL A 102 -18.46 -11.99 -15.63
N ALA A 103 -19.24 -11.36 -16.52
CA ALA A 103 -20.23 -10.39 -16.12
C ALA A 103 -21.34 -11.12 -15.36
N LEU A 104 -21.19 -11.30 -14.05
CA LEU A 104 -22.24 -11.92 -13.24
C LEU A 104 -23.15 -10.83 -12.68
N SER A 105 -24.12 -10.47 -13.51
CA SER A 105 -25.31 -9.71 -13.11
C SER A 105 -26.19 -10.55 -12.17
N SER A 106 -25.75 -10.82 -10.94
CA SER A 106 -26.69 -11.28 -9.92
C SER A 106 -27.22 -10.05 -9.19
N ARG A 107 -28.37 -9.58 -9.69
CA ARG A 107 -29.21 -8.56 -9.04
C ARG A 107 -29.74 -9.16 -7.72
N ARG A 108 -28.87 -9.30 -6.71
CA ARG A 108 -29.27 -9.52 -5.32
C ARG A 108 -30.03 -8.26 -4.88
N THR A 109 -31.22 -8.43 -4.32
CA THR A 109 -31.92 -7.36 -3.62
C THR A 109 -30.99 -6.85 -2.51
N LYS A 110 -30.42 -5.66 -2.71
CA LYS A 110 -29.38 -5.07 -1.85
C LYS A 110 -29.97 -4.77 -0.47
N ALA A 111 -29.87 -5.71 0.46
CA ALA A 111 -30.17 -5.52 1.87
C ALA A 111 -28.93 -4.99 2.61
N ALA A 112 -29.08 -4.22 3.69
CA ALA A 112 -27.94 -3.75 4.49
C ALA A 112 -27.02 -4.94 4.88
N GLY A 113 -25.71 -4.81 4.64
CA GLY A 113 -24.71 -5.86 4.95
C GLY A 113 -24.43 -6.86 3.82
N TRP A 114 -25.03 -6.73 2.64
CA TRP A 114 -24.76 -7.64 1.52
C TRP A 114 -23.31 -7.58 1.00
N HIS A 115 -22.66 -6.42 1.08
CA HIS A 115 -21.23 -6.26 0.77
C HIS A 115 -20.37 -7.14 1.69
N ASP A 116 -20.65 -7.10 2.99
CA ASP A 116 -19.91 -7.86 4.00
C ASP A 116 -20.05 -9.36 3.78
N GLN A 117 -21.24 -9.83 3.40
CA GLN A 117 -21.46 -11.23 3.08
C GLN A 117 -20.62 -11.69 1.88
N ILE A 118 -20.59 -10.91 0.79
CA ILE A 118 -19.75 -11.24 -0.38
C ILE A 118 -18.29 -11.31 0.02
N LEU A 119 -17.80 -10.35 0.82
CA LEU A 119 -16.42 -10.36 1.29
C LEU A 119 -16.13 -11.55 2.20
N VAL A 120 -16.97 -11.86 3.18
CA VAL A 120 -16.76 -13.01 4.08
C VAL A 120 -16.75 -14.34 3.31
N GLU A 121 -17.62 -14.50 2.31
CA GLU A 121 -17.75 -15.75 1.53
C GLU A 121 -16.61 -15.93 0.51
N ASN A 122 -16.10 -14.84 -0.08
CA ASN A 122 -15.24 -14.92 -1.26
C ASN A 122 -13.82 -14.36 -1.07
N TYR A 123 -13.59 -13.51 -0.07
CA TYR A 123 -12.30 -12.86 0.11
C TYR A 123 -11.20 -13.85 0.50
N ARG A 124 -10.00 -13.69 -0.09
CA ARG A 124 -8.83 -14.57 0.10
C ARG A 124 -9.06 -16.05 -0.26
N GLN A 125 -10.07 -16.33 -1.08
CA GLN A 125 -10.27 -17.64 -1.68
C GLN A 125 -9.51 -17.74 -3.02
N LYS A 126 -8.99 -18.92 -3.34
CA LYS A 126 -8.11 -19.12 -4.51
C LYS A 126 -8.88 -19.31 -5.82
N GLU A 127 -10.15 -19.68 -5.74
CA GLU A 127 -10.97 -19.97 -6.90
C GLU A 127 -11.27 -18.69 -7.69
N ALA A 128 -11.04 -18.73 -9.00
CA ALA A 128 -11.23 -17.58 -9.89
C ALA A 128 -12.63 -16.95 -9.78
N LYS A 129 -13.66 -17.76 -9.52
CA LYS A 129 -15.03 -17.27 -9.30
C LYS A 129 -15.16 -16.36 -8.08
N ASN A 130 -14.44 -16.67 -6.99
CA ASN A 130 -14.50 -15.94 -5.74
C ASN A 130 -13.76 -14.60 -5.90
N VAL A 131 -12.60 -14.62 -6.56
CA VAL A 131 -11.85 -13.41 -6.94
C VAL A 131 -12.70 -12.49 -7.83
N ALA A 132 -13.37 -13.05 -8.84
CA ALA A 132 -14.26 -12.29 -9.72
C ALA A 132 -15.44 -11.64 -8.98
N GLN A 133 -16.01 -12.30 -7.97
CA GLN A 133 -17.09 -11.73 -7.15
C GLN A 133 -16.62 -10.55 -6.30
N VAL A 134 -15.44 -10.65 -5.67
CA VAL A 134 -14.86 -9.53 -4.91
C VAL A 134 -14.52 -8.37 -5.84
N LYS A 135 -13.94 -8.65 -7.02
CA LYS A 135 -13.63 -7.63 -8.02
C LYS A 135 -14.88 -6.89 -8.49
N ALA A 136 -15.94 -7.63 -8.84
CA ALA A 136 -17.20 -7.04 -9.28
C ALA A 136 -17.84 -6.16 -8.18
N LEU A 137 -17.75 -6.57 -6.91
CA LEU A 137 -18.19 -5.74 -5.79
C LEU A 137 -17.40 -4.43 -5.71
N TYR A 138 -16.07 -4.47 -5.85
CA TYR A 138 -15.24 -3.26 -5.82
C TYR A 138 -15.49 -2.34 -7.02
N GLU A 139 -15.76 -2.90 -8.20
CA GLU A 139 -16.20 -2.13 -9.38
C GLU A 139 -17.55 -1.46 -9.12
N GLU A 140 -18.51 -2.17 -8.51
CA GLU A 140 -19.81 -1.62 -8.15
C GLU A 140 -19.73 -0.50 -7.11
N LEU A 141 -18.78 -0.61 -6.17
CA LEU A 141 -18.43 0.43 -5.20
C LEU A 141 -17.61 1.58 -5.79
N ASN A 142 -17.31 1.52 -7.09
CA ASN A 142 -16.52 2.50 -7.82
C ASN A 142 -15.11 2.71 -7.22
N LEU A 143 -14.53 1.64 -6.68
CA LEU A 143 -13.18 1.67 -6.09
C LEU A 143 -12.10 2.16 -7.07
N PRO A 144 -12.17 1.90 -8.40
CA PRO A 144 -11.23 2.49 -9.35
C PRO A 144 -11.22 4.02 -9.34
N ALA A 145 -12.38 4.67 -9.29
CA ALA A 145 -12.44 6.13 -9.22
C ALA A 145 -11.94 6.66 -7.88
N VAL A 146 -12.23 5.96 -6.78
CA VAL A 146 -11.71 6.29 -5.44
C VAL A 146 -10.18 6.21 -5.44
N PHE A 147 -9.60 5.18 -6.07
CA PHE A 147 -8.17 5.03 -6.20
C PHE A 147 -7.53 6.13 -7.05
N THR A 148 -8.13 6.50 -8.20
CA THR A 148 -7.64 7.62 -9.02
C THR A 148 -7.58 8.92 -8.23
N GLN A 149 -8.63 9.24 -7.46
CA GLN A 149 -8.63 10.43 -6.62
C GLN A 149 -7.54 10.35 -5.53
N TYR A 150 -7.44 9.20 -4.87
CA TYR A 150 -6.41 8.95 -3.86
C TYR A 150 -4.99 9.12 -4.43
N GLU A 151 -4.73 8.67 -5.66
CA GLU A 151 -3.43 8.79 -6.31
C GLU A 151 -3.05 10.25 -6.58
N GLU A 152 -3.99 11.06 -7.07
CA GLU A 152 -3.79 12.50 -7.29
C GLU A 152 -3.55 13.25 -5.97
N ASP A 153 -4.38 12.98 -4.95
CA ASP A 153 -4.29 13.59 -3.64
C ASP A 153 -2.96 13.24 -2.94
N SER A 154 -2.58 11.96 -2.99
CA SER A 154 -1.35 11.45 -2.39
C SER A 154 -0.12 12.00 -3.08
N TYR A 155 -0.12 12.10 -4.41
CA TYR A 155 0.98 12.70 -5.16
C TYR A 155 1.15 14.18 -4.80
N SER A 156 0.05 14.93 -4.76
CA SER A 156 0.05 16.35 -4.36
C SER A 156 0.58 16.52 -2.92
N TYR A 157 0.14 15.65 -2.00
CA TYR A 157 0.62 15.65 -0.63
C TYR A 157 2.12 15.34 -0.54
N LEU A 158 2.61 14.34 -1.29
CA LEU A 158 4.02 14.00 -1.35
C LEU A 158 4.87 15.17 -1.86
N MET A 159 4.41 15.91 -2.86
CA MET A 159 5.12 17.12 -3.33
C MET A 159 5.21 18.17 -2.22
N SER A 160 4.12 18.41 -1.48
CA SER A 160 4.12 19.35 -0.36
C SER A 160 5.07 18.96 0.78
N LEU A 161 5.18 17.65 1.06
CA LEU A 161 6.13 17.13 2.05
C LEU A 161 7.57 17.33 1.60
N MET A 162 7.85 17.14 0.31
CA MET A 162 9.17 17.37 -0.25
C MET A 162 9.56 18.84 -0.16
N ASP A 163 8.67 19.77 -0.52
CA ASP A 163 8.92 21.20 -0.38
C ASP A 163 9.22 21.60 1.07
N GLN A 164 8.51 21.00 2.03
CA GLN A 164 8.68 21.30 3.45
C GLN A 164 9.96 20.71 4.05
N TYR A 165 10.32 19.47 3.69
CA TYR A 165 11.33 18.70 4.43
C TYR A 165 12.62 18.41 3.65
N ALA A 166 12.65 18.61 2.34
CA ALA A 166 13.80 18.24 1.50
C ALA A 166 14.84 19.37 1.31
N MET A 167 14.73 20.50 2.01
CA MET A 167 15.63 21.66 1.83
C MET A 167 17.13 21.32 1.92
N THR A 168 17.52 20.41 2.82
CA THR A 168 18.92 19.96 2.98
C THR A 168 19.16 18.58 2.37
N LEU A 169 18.13 17.96 1.80
CA LEU A 169 18.20 16.62 1.22
C LEU A 169 18.33 16.70 -0.30
N PRO A 170 18.90 15.69 -0.96
CA PRO A 170 18.99 15.65 -2.42
C PRO A 170 17.60 15.38 -3.03
N LEU A 171 16.77 16.42 -3.12
CA LEU A 171 15.39 16.40 -3.64
C LEU A 171 15.24 15.61 -4.96
N PRO A 172 16.16 15.68 -5.95
CA PRO A 172 16.04 14.89 -7.18
C PRO A 172 15.93 13.37 -6.94
N ASN A 173 16.54 12.84 -5.88
CA ASN A 173 16.46 11.42 -5.56
C ASN A 173 15.08 11.03 -5.04
N PHE A 174 14.46 11.87 -4.20
CA PHE A 174 13.11 11.67 -3.68
C PHE A 174 12.07 11.82 -4.79
N LEU A 175 12.21 12.83 -5.65
CA LEU A 175 11.36 13.01 -6.82
C LEU A 175 11.42 11.79 -7.74
N ARG A 176 12.63 11.26 -8.00
CA ARG A 176 12.77 10.04 -8.82
C ARG A 176 12.06 8.84 -8.21
N LEU A 177 12.09 8.69 -6.88
CA LEU A 177 11.36 7.63 -6.19
C LEU A 177 9.84 7.83 -6.31
N ALA A 178 9.35 9.04 -6.03
CA ALA A 178 7.92 9.36 -6.17
C ALA A 178 7.42 9.18 -7.60
N HIS A 179 8.16 9.65 -8.62
CA HIS A 179 7.80 9.45 -10.02
C HIS A 179 7.82 7.98 -10.44
N LYS A 180 8.77 7.19 -9.94
CA LYS A 180 8.78 5.75 -10.20
C LYS A 180 7.60 5.04 -9.54
N SER A 181 7.10 5.55 -8.42
CA SER A 181 5.93 5.02 -7.72
C SER A 181 4.60 5.59 -8.23
N HIS A 182 4.59 6.68 -8.98
CA HIS A 182 3.37 7.29 -9.51
C HIS A 182 2.99 6.68 -10.86
N MET A 183 1.70 6.39 -11.07
CA MET A 183 1.17 5.86 -12.34
C MET A 183 1.87 4.57 -12.82
N ARG A 184 2.29 3.71 -11.90
CA ARG A 184 2.88 2.42 -12.28
C ARG A 184 1.83 1.53 -12.94
N LYS A 185 2.29 0.75 -13.90
CA LYS A 185 1.49 -0.27 -14.59
C LYS A 185 1.85 -1.71 -14.17
N LYS A 186 2.88 -1.85 -13.35
CA LYS A 186 3.45 -3.10 -12.81
C LYS A 186 4.32 -2.75 -11.62
#